data_AF-A0A6I3J900-F1
#
_entry.id   AF-A0A6I3J900-F1
#
_cell.length_a   1.000
_cell.length_b   1.000
_cell.length_c   1.000
_cell.angle_alpha   90.00
_cell.angle_beta   90.00
_cell.angle_gamma   90.00
#
_symmetry.space_group_name_H-M   'P 1'
#
loop_
_entity.id
_entity.type
_entity.pdbx_description
1 polymer ?
#
loop_
_entity_poly.entity_id
_entity_poly.type
_entity_poly.pdbx_seq_one_letter_code
_entity_poly.pdbx_strand_id
1 'polypeptide(L)'
;MTSTNPGLRNQAGARAFFRVAGCVLAPAGLAVSAYGFISFISYDGWDGPPASSILCFIGGFLVFAIGGMFLNAGFGGVAARYGAGETMPVVKDSASYLSDGRGIMGVGRTVDDGSHAREAHEAGPYCRSCGVRNDPDARFCDGCGGSLA
;
A
#
# COMPACT_ATOMS: atom_id res chain seq x y z
N MET A 1 6.99 13.53 15.41
CA MET A 1 6.23 13.28 14.17
C MET A 1 4.89 12.70 14.56
N THR A 2 3.82 13.50 14.46
CA THR A 2 2.44 13.03 14.66
C THR A 2 2.14 12.01 13.56
N SER A 3 1.92 10.75 13.93
CA SER A 3 1.46 9.74 12.97
C SER A 3 0.06 10.13 12.52
N THR A 4 -0.05 10.79 11.37
CA THR A 4 -1.33 11.02 10.71
C THR A 4 -1.86 9.65 10.34
N ASN A 5 -2.77 9.13 11.14
CA ASN A 5 -3.45 7.87 10.86
C ASN A 5 -4.17 8.04 9.52
N PRO A 6 -3.79 7.34 8.44
CA PRO A 6 -4.33 7.56 7.09
C PRO A 6 -5.72 6.90 6.96
N GLY A 7 -6.60 7.17 7.92
CA GLY A 7 -7.99 6.71 7.93
C GLY A 7 -8.92 7.79 7.38
N LEU A 8 -9.75 7.42 6.41
CA LEU A 8 -10.84 8.27 5.92
C LEU A 8 -11.81 8.62 7.07
N ARG A 9 -12.41 9.82 7.01
CA ARG A 9 -13.44 10.26 7.96
C ARG A 9 -14.61 9.24 7.96
N ASN A 10 -15.02 8.74 9.13
CA ASN A 10 -16.07 7.72 9.34
C ASN A 10 -15.82 6.30 8.80
N GLN A 11 -14.55 5.86 8.73
CA GLN A 11 -14.20 4.50 8.27
C GLN A 11 -14.87 3.36 9.07
N ALA A 12 -15.10 3.56 10.37
CA ALA A 12 -15.76 2.55 11.22
C ALA A 12 -17.25 2.37 10.88
N GLY A 13 -17.98 3.47 10.67
CA GLY A 13 -19.40 3.45 10.32
C GLY A 13 -19.66 2.82 8.95
N ALA A 14 -18.85 3.18 7.94
CA ALA A 14 -18.95 2.59 6.62
C ALA A 14 -18.72 1.06 6.64
N ARG A 15 -17.69 0.60 7.37
CA ARG A 15 -17.42 -0.85 7.52
C ARG A 15 -18.55 -1.58 8.23
N ALA A 16 -19.11 -1.00 9.29
CA ALA A 16 -20.24 -1.59 10.01
C ALA A 16 -21.45 -1.73 9.09
N PHE A 17 -21.78 -0.69 8.32
CA PHE A 17 -22.85 -0.73 7.32
C PHE A 17 -22.64 -1.83 6.28
N PHE A 18 -21.45 -1.90 5.66
CA PHE A 18 -21.16 -2.94 4.66
C PHE A 18 -21.27 -4.37 5.21
N ARG A 19 -20.87 -4.60 6.47
CA ARG A 19 -21.02 -5.90 7.13
C ARG A 19 -22.47 -6.26 7.39
N VAL A 20 -23.25 -5.33 7.96
CA VAL A 20 -24.66 -5.58 8.28
C VAL A 20 -25.47 -5.77 7.00
N ALA A 21 -25.31 -4.86 6.03
CA ALA A 21 -26.00 -4.96 4.74
C ALA A 21 -25.63 -6.25 4.01
N GLY A 22 -24.35 -6.62 3.96
CA GLY A 22 -23.89 -7.87 3.39
C GLY A 22 -24.45 -9.11 4.10
N CYS A 23 -24.38 -9.16 5.44
CA CYS A 23 -24.88 -10.28 6.24
C CYS A 23 -26.38 -10.51 6.12
N VAL A 24 -27.16 -9.49 5.76
CA VAL A 24 -28.60 -9.63 5.50
C VAL A 24 -28.86 -9.99 4.03
N LEU A 25 -28.23 -9.29 3.11
CA LEU A 25 -28.50 -9.41 1.68
C LEU A 25 -27.99 -10.75 1.10
N ALA A 26 -26.83 -11.23 1.56
CA ALA A 26 -26.26 -12.48 1.08
C ALA A 26 -27.15 -13.72 1.39
N PRO A 27 -27.57 -14.01 2.64
CA PRO A 27 -28.44 -15.16 2.89
C PRO A 27 -29.82 -15.00 2.24
N ALA A 28 -30.36 -13.78 2.17
CA ALA A 28 -31.63 -13.53 1.49
C ALA A 28 -31.53 -13.85 -0.02
N GLY A 29 -30.49 -13.36 -0.70
CA GLY A 29 -30.24 -13.67 -2.11
C GLY A 29 -29.98 -15.16 -2.35
N LEU A 30 -29.23 -15.81 -1.47
CA LEU A 30 -28.95 -17.24 -1.55
C LEU A 30 -30.23 -18.07 -1.39
N ALA A 31 -31.11 -17.73 -0.45
CA ALA A 31 -32.37 -18.41 -0.24
C ALA A 31 -33.30 -18.29 -1.46
N VAL A 32 -33.42 -17.09 -2.03
CA VAL A 32 -34.22 -16.86 -3.25
C VAL A 32 -33.63 -17.59 -4.45
N SER A 33 -32.29 -17.59 -4.59
CA SER A 33 -31.62 -18.32 -5.66
C SER A 33 -31.83 -19.83 -5.52
N ALA A 34 -31.66 -20.40 -4.32
CA ALA A 34 -31.90 -21.80 -4.05
C ALA A 34 -33.37 -22.20 -4.32
N TYR A 35 -34.33 -21.36 -3.92
CA TYR A 35 -35.73 -21.58 -4.23
C TYR A 35 -35.99 -21.62 -5.74
N GLY A 36 -35.47 -20.63 -6.49
CA GLY A 36 -35.60 -20.60 -7.95
C GLY A 36 -34.99 -21.84 -8.62
N PHE A 37 -33.84 -22.30 -8.13
CA PHE A 37 -33.16 -23.50 -8.64
C PHE A 37 -33.96 -24.79 -8.37
N ILE A 38 -34.45 -24.99 -7.14
CA ILE A 38 -35.24 -26.17 -6.77
C ILE A 38 -36.56 -26.18 -7.55
N SER A 39 -37.21 -25.02 -7.66
CA SER A 39 -38.44 -24.85 -8.44
C SER A 39 -38.23 -25.13 -9.93
N PHE A 40 -37.06 -24.81 -10.48
CA PHE A 40 -36.73 -25.08 -11.87
C PHE A 40 -36.48 -26.58 -12.13
N ILE A 41 -35.74 -27.27 -11.25
CA ILE A 41 -35.45 -28.71 -11.41
C ILE A 41 -36.70 -29.56 -11.19
N SER A 42 -37.57 -29.14 -10.27
CA SER A 42 -38.80 -29.87 -9.94
C SER A 42 -39.97 -29.49 -10.86
N TYR A 43 -39.71 -28.71 -11.92
CA TYR A 43 -40.73 -28.23 -12.82
C TYR A 43 -41.31 -29.39 -13.67
N ASP A 44 -42.63 -29.56 -13.61
CA ASP A 44 -43.36 -30.67 -14.20
C ASP A 44 -44.16 -30.29 -15.47
N GLY A 45 -44.14 -29.01 -15.86
CA GLY A 45 -44.75 -28.55 -17.12
C GLY A 45 -46.18 -28.04 -17.03
N TRP A 46 -46.84 -28.13 -15.87
CA TRP A 46 -48.29 -27.91 -15.77
C TRP A 46 -48.70 -26.46 -15.44
N ASP A 47 -47.82 -25.69 -14.78
CA ASP A 47 -48.11 -24.33 -14.28
C ASP A 47 -47.66 -23.17 -15.19
N GLY A 48 -47.37 -23.45 -16.47
CA GLY A 48 -46.90 -22.46 -17.45
C GLY A 48 -45.38 -22.26 -17.44
N PRO A 49 -44.81 -21.46 -18.36
CA PRO A 49 -43.38 -21.45 -18.65
C PRO A 49 -42.52 -21.18 -17.41
N PRO A 50 -41.37 -21.87 -17.24
CA PRO A 50 -40.53 -21.78 -16.03
C PRO A 50 -39.79 -20.44 -15.87
N ALA A 51 -40.22 -19.39 -16.59
CA ALA A 51 -39.57 -18.08 -16.63
C ALA A 51 -39.48 -17.43 -15.23
N SER A 52 -40.52 -17.57 -14.40
CA SER A 52 -40.50 -17.06 -13.01
C SER A 52 -39.44 -17.75 -12.14
N SER A 53 -39.27 -19.06 -12.29
CA SER A 53 -38.27 -19.85 -11.56
C SER A 53 -36.84 -19.46 -11.97
N ILE A 54 -36.60 -19.28 -13.27
CA ILE A 54 -35.32 -18.84 -13.83
C ILE A 54 -35.00 -17.41 -13.37
N LEU A 55 -35.99 -16.51 -13.39
CA LEU A 55 -35.83 -15.13 -12.91
C LEU A 55 -35.51 -15.08 -11.42
N CYS A 56 -36.14 -15.91 -10.59
CA CYS A 56 -35.81 -16.02 -9.17
C CYS A 56 -34.39 -16.54 -8.95
N PHE A 57 -33.97 -17.54 -9.74
CA PHE A 57 -32.60 -18.07 -9.68
C PHE A 57 -31.55 -17.01 -10.01
N ILE A 58 -31.68 -16.37 -11.19
CA ILE A 58 -30.73 -15.36 -11.67
C ILE A 58 -30.76 -14.11 -10.79
N GLY A 59 -31.95 -13.62 -10.45
CA GLY A 59 -32.14 -12.45 -9.60
C GLY A 59 -31.60 -12.69 -8.19
N GLY A 60 -31.92 -13.83 -7.59
CA GLY A 60 -31.38 -14.24 -6.29
C GLY A 60 -29.85 -14.35 -6.30
N PHE A 61 -29.27 -14.93 -7.36
CA PHE A 61 -27.83 -15.05 -7.51
C PHE A 61 -27.14 -13.69 -7.64
N LEU A 62 -27.71 -12.74 -8.39
CA LEU A 62 -27.18 -11.38 -8.48
C LEU A 62 -27.23 -10.65 -7.13
N VAL A 63 -28.33 -10.79 -6.39
CA VAL A 63 -28.45 -10.24 -5.03
C VAL A 63 -27.41 -10.89 -4.10
N PHE A 64 -27.23 -12.21 -4.17
CA PHE A 64 -26.18 -12.91 -3.42
C PHE A 64 -24.78 -12.38 -3.77
N ALA A 65 -24.47 -12.20 -5.06
CA ALA A 65 -23.20 -11.68 -5.52
C ALA A 65 -22.93 -10.26 -4.99
N ILE A 66 -23.92 -9.37 -5.08
CA ILE A 66 -23.85 -8.01 -4.50
C ILE A 66 -23.62 -8.11 -2.99
N GLY A 67 -24.33 -9.00 -2.30
CA GLY A 67 -24.13 -9.25 -0.87
C GLY A 67 -22.69 -9.65 -0.58
N GLY A 68 -22.13 -10.60 -1.34
CA GLY A 68 -20.74 -11.02 -1.25
C GLY A 68 -19.74 -9.89 -1.47
N MET A 69 -19.99 -8.95 -2.39
CA MET A 69 -19.16 -7.76 -2.57
C MET A 69 -19.18 -6.85 -1.34
N PHE A 70 -20.36 -6.66 -0.72
CA PHE A 70 -20.50 -5.88 0.50
C PHE A 70 -19.77 -6.53 1.68
N LEU A 71 -19.86 -7.86 1.84
CA LEU A 71 -19.08 -8.58 2.86
C LEU A 71 -17.56 -8.43 2.63
N ASN A 72 -17.09 -8.60 1.38
CA ASN A 72 -15.67 -8.41 1.05
C ASN A 72 -15.20 -6.99 1.35
N ALA A 73 -15.97 -5.96 1.03
CA ALA A 73 -15.65 -4.58 1.37
C ALA A 73 -15.66 -4.33 2.89
N GLY A 74 -16.60 -4.93 3.63
CA GLY A 74 -16.72 -4.80 5.08
C GLY A 74 -15.61 -5.50 5.87
N PHE A 75 -15.16 -6.67 5.41
CA PHE A 75 -14.12 -7.48 6.07
C PHE A 75 -12.74 -7.38 5.43
N GLY A 76 -12.61 -6.76 4.25
CA GLY A 76 -11.36 -6.66 3.50
C GLY A 76 -10.21 -6.00 4.27
N GLY A 77 -10.52 -5.09 5.20
CA GLY A 77 -9.51 -4.51 6.08
C GLY A 77 -8.84 -5.51 7.04
N VAL A 78 -9.53 -6.59 7.42
CA VAL A 78 -8.95 -7.67 8.25
C VAL A 78 -8.01 -8.53 7.40
N ALA A 79 -8.47 -8.94 6.22
CA ALA A 79 -7.67 -9.72 5.27
C ALA A 79 -6.40 -8.95 4.84
N ALA A 80 -6.53 -7.65 4.54
CA ALA A 80 -5.40 -6.81 4.17
C ALA A 80 -4.35 -6.67 5.27
N ARG A 81 -4.76 -6.62 6.56
CA ARG A 81 -3.81 -6.58 7.68
C ARG A 81 -3.07 -7.90 7.87
N TYR A 82 -3.75 -9.02 7.67
CA TYR A 82 -3.14 -10.34 7.69
C TYR A 82 -2.12 -10.49 6.55
N GLY A 83 -2.54 -10.18 5.32
CA GLY A 83 -1.65 -10.23 4.15
C GLY A 83 -0.47 -9.27 4.27
N ALA A 84 -0.68 -8.07 4.82
CA ALA A 84 0.42 -7.15 5.14
C ALA A 84 1.37 -7.77 6.17
N GLY A 85 0.87 -8.44 7.21
CA GLY A 85 1.71 -9.10 8.21
C GLY A 85 2.65 -10.16 7.61
N GLU A 86 2.16 -10.95 6.66
CA GLU A 86 2.95 -11.99 5.99
C GLU A 86 3.89 -11.43 4.92
N THR A 87 3.48 -10.40 4.17
CA THR A 87 4.25 -9.88 3.04
C THR A 87 5.24 -8.78 3.43
N MET A 88 4.99 -8.04 4.52
CA MET A 88 5.85 -6.95 4.98
C MET A 88 7.32 -7.33 5.21
N PRO A 89 7.69 -8.48 5.81
CA PRO A 89 9.09 -8.84 5.96
C PRO A 89 9.80 -9.04 4.61
N VAL A 90 9.14 -9.65 3.63
CA VAL A 90 9.70 -9.85 2.28
C VAL A 90 9.88 -8.50 1.55
N VAL A 91 8.90 -7.60 1.69
CA VAL A 91 9.00 -6.24 1.14
C VAL A 91 10.14 -5.47 1.81
N LYS A 92 10.31 -5.60 3.13
CA LYS A 92 11.42 -4.97 3.86
C LYS A 92 12.77 -5.53 3.41
N ASP A 93 12.89 -6.84 3.25
CA ASP A 93 14.13 -7.50 2.82
C ASP A 93 14.50 -7.06 1.38
N SER A 94 13.52 -7.07 0.48
CA SER A 94 13.67 -6.55 -0.89
C SER A 94 14.06 -5.07 -0.89
N ALA A 95 13.45 -4.27 -0.02
CA ALA A 95 13.78 -2.86 0.12
C ALA A 95 15.20 -2.65 0.68
N SER A 96 15.68 -3.49 1.61
CA SER A 96 17.08 -3.44 2.06
C SER A 96 18.05 -3.82 0.96
N TYR A 97 17.75 -4.83 0.14
CA TYR A 97 18.59 -5.16 -1.03
C TYR A 97 18.71 -3.98 -2.01
N LEU A 98 17.62 -3.25 -2.22
CA LEU A 98 17.63 -2.05 -3.07
C LEU A 98 18.27 -0.83 -2.37
N SER A 99 18.19 -0.76 -1.04
CA SER A 99 18.68 0.37 -0.24
C SER A 99 20.12 0.24 0.21
N ASP A 100 20.71 -0.95 0.22
CA ASP A 100 22.13 -1.21 0.50
C ASP A 100 23.04 -0.73 -0.64
N GLY A 101 22.47 -0.21 -1.73
CA GLY A 101 23.21 0.51 -2.77
C GLY A 101 24.13 -0.35 -3.64
N ARG A 102 24.14 -1.67 -3.44
CA ARG A 102 24.67 -2.61 -4.42
C ARG A 102 23.65 -2.74 -5.54
N GLY A 103 23.68 -1.79 -6.47
CA GLY A 103 22.83 -1.80 -7.66
C GLY A 103 22.84 -3.16 -8.34
N ILE A 104 21.72 -3.53 -8.96
CA ILE A 104 21.63 -4.76 -9.74
C ILE A 104 22.65 -4.68 -10.88
N MET A 105 23.66 -5.56 -10.89
CA MET A 105 24.72 -5.57 -11.91
C MET A 105 25.42 -4.21 -12.11
N GLY A 106 25.64 -3.43 -11.03
CA GLY A 106 26.32 -2.12 -11.14
C GLY A 106 25.46 -0.99 -11.72
N VAL A 107 24.14 -1.19 -11.86
CA VAL A 107 23.20 -0.13 -12.29
C VAL A 107 22.27 0.17 -11.13
N GLY A 108 22.30 1.42 -10.61
CA GLY A 108 21.24 1.90 -9.71
C GLY A 108 21.61 2.68 -8.44
N ARG A 109 22.86 3.09 -8.25
CA ARG A 109 23.17 4.24 -7.37
C ARG A 109 24.43 4.96 -7.84
N THR A 110 24.25 6.17 -8.35
CA THR A 110 25.27 7.22 -8.37
C THR A 110 25.07 8.07 -7.11
N VAL A 111 25.45 7.55 -5.95
CA VAL A 111 25.82 8.42 -4.81
C VAL A 111 27.32 8.44 -4.83
N ASP A 112 27.87 9.44 -5.51
CA ASP A 112 29.22 9.94 -5.32
C ASP A 112 30.25 8.89 -4.85
N ASP A 113 30.56 7.92 -5.72
CA ASP A 113 31.91 7.33 -5.76
C ASP A 113 32.91 8.38 -6.31
N GLY A 114 32.70 9.65 -5.95
CA GLY A 114 33.67 10.72 -5.97
C GLY A 114 34.44 10.69 -4.66
N SER A 115 35.47 9.85 -4.61
CA SER A 115 36.77 10.18 -4.03
C SER A 115 36.94 10.55 -2.55
N HIS A 116 35.94 10.62 -1.66
CA HIS A 116 36.20 11.12 -0.28
C HIS A 116 35.56 10.35 0.89
N ALA A 117 35.37 9.04 0.77
CA ALA A 117 35.22 8.20 1.96
C ALA A 117 36.61 7.71 2.45
N ARG A 118 37.22 8.54 3.30
CA ARG A 118 38.35 8.24 4.20
C ARG A 118 39.78 8.51 3.69
N GLU A 119 40.03 9.76 3.32
CA GLU A 119 41.27 10.41 3.78
C GLU A 119 40.84 11.65 4.56
N ALA A 120 41.12 11.63 5.87
CA ALA A 120 41.01 12.81 6.71
C ALA A 120 42.10 13.79 6.25
N HIS A 121 41.83 14.54 5.19
CA HIS A 121 42.69 15.63 4.78
C HIS A 121 42.59 16.71 5.85
N GLU A 122 43.73 16.96 6.46
CA GLU A 122 43.96 17.86 7.58
C GLU A 122 43.31 19.21 7.32
N ALA A 123 42.24 19.52 8.06
CA ALA A 123 41.44 20.69 7.77
C ALA A 123 42.20 21.94 8.26
N GLY A 124 42.71 22.78 7.35
CA GLY A 124 43.55 23.96 7.62
C GLY A 124 42.92 25.12 8.42
N PRO A 125 43.66 26.20 8.71
CA PRO A 125 43.20 27.28 9.59
C PRO A 125 42.05 28.11 8.99
N TYR A 126 41.21 28.66 9.87
CA TYR A 126 40.23 29.68 9.50
C TYR A 126 40.89 31.06 9.36
N CYS A 127 40.54 31.80 8.31
CA CYS A 127 41.00 33.17 8.13
C CYS A 127 40.43 34.10 9.21
N ARG A 128 41.27 34.88 9.88
CA ARG A 128 40.84 35.85 10.91
C ARG A 128 40.09 37.06 10.33
N SER A 129 40.26 37.35 9.04
CA SER A 129 39.66 38.52 8.39
C SER A 129 38.26 38.24 7.85
N CYS A 130 38.05 37.08 7.20
CA CYS A 130 36.78 36.76 6.53
C CYS A 130 36.09 35.48 7.04
N GLY A 131 36.75 34.69 7.90
CA GLY A 131 36.18 33.48 8.48
C GLY A 131 36.12 32.26 7.54
N VAL A 132 36.65 32.35 6.32
CA VAL A 132 36.70 31.22 5.39
C VAL A 132 37.74 30.19 5.85
N ARG A 133 37.39 28.90 5.72
CA ARG A 133 38.28 27.77 6.01
C ARG A 133 39.17 27.52 4.79
N ASN A 134 40.49 27.50 4.97
CA ASN A 134 41.44 27.31 3.87
C ASN A 134 42.15 25.96 4.02
N ASP A 135 42.84 25.54 2.97
CA ASP A 135 43.68 24.34 2.96
C ASP A 135 44.84 24.45 3.97
N PRO A 136 45.35 23.32 4.51
CA PRO A 136 46.38 23.32 5.55
C PRO A 136 47.69 24.00 5.12
N ASP A 137 48.02 23.98 3.83
CA ASP A 137 49.25 24.54 3.27
C ASP A 137 49.04 25.92 2.60
N ALA A 138 47.86 26.54 2.75
CA ALA A 138 47.54 27.82 2.14
C ALA A 138 48.30 28.98 2.82
N ARG A 139 49.10 29.74 2.05
CA ARG A 139 49.78 30.97 2.54
C ARG A 139 48.89 32.22 2.49
N PHE A 140 47.87 32.21 1.63
CA PHE A 140 46.89 33.27 1.45
C PHE A 140 45.49 32.68 1.51
N CYS A 141 44.51 33.47 1.94
CA CYS A 141 43.13 33.05 2.05
C CYS A 141 42.43 33.02 0.67
N ASP A 142 41.73 31.93 0.38
CA ASP A 142 41.02 31.72 -0.88
C ASP A 142 39.79 32.64 -1.04
N GLY A 143 39.24 33.14 0.07
CA GLY A 143 38.08 34.01 0.06
C GLY A 143 38.40 35.49 -0.12
N CYS A 144 39.49 35.99 0.47
CA CYS A 144 39.78 37.43 0.51
C CYS A 144 41.23 37.80 0.12
N GLY A 145 42.09 36.82 -0.18
CA GLY A 145 43.49 37.03 -0.54
C GLY A 145 44.41 37.47 0.61
N GLY A 146 43.92 37.51 1.84
CA GLY A 146 44.72 37.93 3.02
C GLY A 146 45.76 36.88 3.41
N SER A 147 46.93 37.29 3.91
CA SER A 147 47.96 36.35 4.39
C SER A 147 47.48 35.58 5.62
N LEU A 148 47.80 34.28 5.68
CA LEU A 148 47.46 33.38 6.78
C LEU A 148 48.61 33.15 7.77
N ALA A 149 49.76 33.80 7.54
CA ALA A 149 50.93 33.86 8.43
C ALA A 149 50.85 35.04 9.40
#